data_AF-A0A6L7N8F8-F1
#
_entry.id   AF-A0A6L7N8F8-F1
#
_cell.length_a   1.000
_cell.length_b   1.000
_cell.length_c   1.000
_cell.angle_alpha   90.00
_cell.angle_beta   90.00
_cell.angle_gamma   90.00
#
_symmetry.space_group_name_H-M   'P 1'
#
loop_
_entity.id
_entity.type
_entity.pdbx_description
1 polymer ?
#
loop_
_entity_poly.entity_id
_entity_poly.type
_entity_poly.pdbx_seq_one_letter_code
_entity_poly.pdbx_strand_id
1 'polypeptide(L)'
;MLHIRASMKFTREPVKRTPVTLYLDTDPDNPIRGATDRGGVASFDIPPASGKIVINGSTRYHGRLEGEIEIQLWSPTDSDSVAEQGMPGGDEGGSVAYPGMQVHGLRVGGREIETDSEGYLVNLGDWSEAFVRAQAEREGLKLTDETWEVIRYLRDYYERRRVQANVREIIKHFRAVWGPERGSNRHLHAIFPRGGPQKQGNRLAGLLRTKGEH
;
A
#
# COMPACT_ATOMS: atom_id res chain seq x y z
N MET A 1 6.89 -18.49 -7.86
CA MET A 1 5.75 -19.20 -7.26
C MET A 1 5.53 -18.69 -5.85
N LEU A 2 4.31 -18.28 -5.54
CA LEU A 2 3.87 -17.81 -4.22
C LEU A 2 3.13 -18.93 -3.48
N HIS A 3 3.44 -19.11 -2.20
CA HIS A 3 2.76 -20.06 -1.31
C HIS A 3 2.18 -19.33 -0.12
N ILE A 4 0.88 -19.51 0.11
CA ILE A 4 0.16 -18.94 1.25
C ILE A 4 -0.23 -20.08 2.17
N ARG A 5 0.38 -20.12 3.36
CA ARG A 5 0.10 -21.13 4.38
C ARG A 5 -0.85 -20.56 5.41
N ALA A 6 -2.09 -21.03 5.40
CA ALA A 6 -3.11 -20.64 6.36
C ALA A 6 -3.27 -21.70 7.46
N SER A 7 -3.20 -21.28 8.72
CA SER A 7 -3.41 -22.14 9.89
C SER A 7 -4.20 -21.43 10.99
N MET A 8 -4.82 -22.20 11.86
CA MET A 8 -5.49 -21.69 13.06
C MET A 8 -4.45 -21.22 14.08
N LYS A 9 -4.60 -20.02 14.62
CA LYS A 9 -3.62 -19.41 15.53
C LYS A 9 -3.37 -20.25 16.78
N PHE A 10 -4.42 -20.82 17.36
CA PHE A 10 -4.34 -21.54 18.64
C PHE A 10 -4.00 -23.03 18.46
N THR A 11 -4.69 -23.72 17.55
CA THR A 11 -4.50 -25.15 17.34
C THR A 11 -3.33 -25.45 16.39
N ARG A 12 -2.86 -24.44 15.65
CA ARG A 12 -1.90 -24.57 14.54
C ARG A 12 -2.37 -25.52 13.44
N GLU A 13 -3.65 -25.88 13.45
CA GLU A 13 -4.22 -26.79 12.45
C GLU A 13 -4.31 -26.09 11.10
N PRO A 14 -3.98 -26.78 10.00
CA PRO A 14 -4.14 -26.24 8.66
C PRO A 14 -5.59 -25.86 8.35
N VAL A 15 -5.78 -24.70 7.75
CA VAL A 15 -7.08 -24.22 7.29
C VAL A 15 -7.30 -24.75 5.88
N LYS A 16 -8.14 -25.78 5.73
CA LYS A 16 -8.25 -26.59 4.51
C LYS A 16 -9.34 -26.08 3.57
N ARG A 17 -9.15 -26.23 2.25
CA ARG A 17 -10.15 -25.92 1.21
C ARG A 17 -10.76 -24.53 1.35
N THR A 18 -10.01 -23.60 1.89
CA THR A 18 -10.51 -22.26 2.23
C THR A 18 -10.19 -21.33 1.07
N PRO A 19 -11.18 -20.58 0.54
CA PRO A 19 -10.95 -19.64 -0.55
C PRO A 19 -9.88 -18.59 -0.20
N VAL A 20 -8.95 -18.41 -1.12
CA VAL A 20 -7.90 -17.38 -1.06
C VAL A 20 -7.99 -16.55 -2.33
N THR A 21 -8.08 -15.24 -2.17
CA THR A 21 -8.12 -14.29 -3.29
C THR A 21 -6.97 -13.30 -3.18
N LEU A 22 -6.24 -13.12 -4.27
CA LEU A 22 -5.18 -12.11 -4.40
C LEU A 22 -5.72 -10.92 -5.17
N TYR A 23 -5.54 -9.73 -4.61
CA TYR A 23 -5.76 -8.46 -5.32
C TYR A 23 -4.41 -7.81 -5.55
N LEU A 24 -3.97 -7.73 -6.80
CA LEU A 24 -2.69 -7.10 -7.12
C LEU A 24 -2.84 -5.58 -7.14
N ASP A 25 -1.85 -4.86 -6.63
CA ASP A 25 -1.87 -3.39 -6.60
C ASP A 25 -1.82 -2.81 -8.01
N THR A 26 -1.19 -3.50 -8.95
CA THR A 26 -1.11 -3.10 -10.36
C THR A 26 -2.36 -3.41 -11.17
N ASP A 27 -3.20 -4.36 -10.70
CA ASP A 27 -4.43 -4.79 -11.38
C ASP A 27 -5.50 -5.23 -10.36
N PRO A 28 -6.12 -4.28 -9.64
CA PRO A 28 -7.04 -4.60 -8.55
C PRO A 28 -8.39 -5.17 -9.04
N ASP A 29 -8.78 -4.90 -10.28
CA ASP A 29 -10.08 -5.29 -10.84
C ASP A 29 -10.10 -6.74 -11.33
N ASN A 30 -8.94 -7.38 -11.48
CA ASN A 30 -8.78 -8.76 -11.94
C ASN A 30 -8.14 -9.65 -10.85
N PRO A 31 -8.87 -9.96 -9.76
CA PRO A 31 -8.32 -10.74 -8.66
C PRO A 31 -8.06 -12.20 -9.03
N ILE A 32 -6.96 -12.75 -8.52
CA ILE A 32 -6.55 -14.14 -8.76
C ILE A 32 -7.11 -15.00 -7.63
N ARG A 33 -7.86 -16.04 -7.97
CA ARG A 33 -8.56 -16.89 -7.00
C ARG A 33 -7.93 -18.27 -6.92
N GLY A 34 -7.82 -18.79 -5.70
CA GLY A 34 -7.38 -20.13 -5.39
C GLY A 34 -8.02 -20.62 -4.10
N ALA A 35 -7.57 -21.77 -3.62
CA ALA A 35 -7.99 -22.30 -2.33
C ALA A 35 -6.83 -23.06 -1.69
N THR A 36 -6.85 -23.14 -0.36
CA THR A 36 -5.89 -23.97 0.36
C THR A 36 -6.14 -25.47 0.11
N ASP A 37 -5.07 -26.25 0.05
CA ASP A 37 -5.14 -27.70 -0.06
C ASP A 37 -5.44 -28.37 1.31
N ARG A 38 -5.19 -29.69 1.43
CA ARG A 38 -5.35 -30.41 2.70
C ARG A 38 -4.28 -30.06 3.75
N GLY A 39 -3.15 -29.52 3.33
CA GLY A 39 -2.06 -29.03 4.16
C GLY A 39 -2.18 -27.55 4.52
N GLY A 40 -3.26 -26.88 4.10
CA GLY A 40 -3.51 -25.46 4.38
C GLY A 40 -2.73 -24.50 3.48
N VAL A 41 -2.22 -24.99 2.34
CA VAL A 41 -1.39 -24.18 1.43
C VAL A 41 -2.17 -23.86 0.16
N ALA A 42 -2.22 -22.58 -0.20
CA ALA A 42 -2.67 -22.12 -1.51
C ALA A 42 -1.44 -21.68 -2.33
N SER A 43 -1.32 -22.17 -3.56
CA SER A 43 -0.16 -21.92 -4.43
C SER A 43 -0.59 -21.14 -5.66
N PHE A 44 0.17 -20.10 -5.99
CA PHE A 44 -0.10 -19.22 -7.11
C PHE A 44 1.16 -19.08 -7.98
N ASP A 45 1.02 -19.36 -9.27
CA ASP A 45 2.09 -19.14 -10.24
C ASP A 45 2.01 -17.69 -10.76
N ILE A 46 2.53 -16.77 -9.94
CA ILE A 46 2.63 -15.35 -10.27
C ILE A 46 4.08 -14.88 -10.11
N PRO A 47 4.51 -13.87 -10.89
CA PRO A 47 5.75 -13.16 -10.60
C PRO A 47 5.64 -12.42 -9.26
N PRO A 48 6.77 -12.02 -8.64
CA PRO A 48 6.75 -11.17 -7.46
C PRO A 48 5.94 -9.89 -7.72
N ALA A 49 4.98 -9.61 -6.85
CA ALA A 49 4.06 -8.49 -6.97
C ALA A 49 3.80 -7.85 -5.60
N SER A 50 3.02 -6.78 -5.55
CA SER A 50 2.44 -6.25 -4.31
C SER A 50 0.92 -6.28 -4.34
N GLY A 51 0.29 -6.45 -3.19
CA GLY A 51 -1.16 -6.55 -3.12
C GLY A 51 -1.71 -7.13 -1.81
N LYS A 52 -2.99 -7.51 -1.84
CA LYS A 52 -3.75 -8.02 -0.69
C LYS A 52 -4.01 -9.51 -0.84
N ILE A 53 -3.94 -10.22 0.28
CA ILE A 53 -4.45 -11.59 0.40
C ILE A 53 -5.73 -11.53 1.22
N VAL A 54 -6.82 -12.00 0.61
CA VAL A 54 -8.14 -12.11 1.24
C VAL A 54 -8.45 -13.59 1.47
N ILE A 55 -8.78 -13.94 2.70
CA ILE A 55 -9.20 -15.30 3.08
C ILE A 55 -10.57 -15.19 3.77
N ASN A 56 -11.55 -15.95 3.26
CA ASN A 56 -12.95 -15.88 3.71
C ASN A 56 -13.54 -14.45 3.69
N GLY A 57 -13.23 -13.68 2.65
CA GLY A 57 -13.74 -12.32 2.48
C GLY A 57 -13.03 -11.25 3.31
N SER A 58 -12.16 -11.64 4.25
CA SER A 58 -11.40 -10.70 5.09
C SER A 58 -9.97 -10.53 4.57
N THR A 59 -9.47 -9.29 4.50
CA THR A 59 -8.06 -9.03 4.18
C THR A 59 -7.18 -9.53 5.32
N ARG A 60 -6.28 -10.47 5.04
CA ARG A 60 -5.39 -11.11 6.03
C ARG A 60 -3.93 -10.70 5.89
N TYR A 61 -3.54 -10.22 4.73
CA TYR A 61 -2.20 -9.73 4.46
C TYR A 61 -2.26 -8.62 3.41
N HIS A 62 -1.34 -7.67 3.51
CA HIS A 62 -1.17 -6.60 2.55
C HIS A 62 0.31 -6.24 2.45
N GLY A 63 0.89 -6.36 1.25
CA GLY A 63 2.31 -6.11 1.04
C GLY A 63 2.85 -6.90 -0.14
N ARG A 64 4.14 -7.26 -0.05
CA ARG A 64 4.83 -8.00 -1.10
C ARG A 64 4.37 -9.45 -1.16
N LEU A 65 4.00 -9.90 -2.35
CA LEU A 65 3.48 -11.22 -2.67
C LEU A 65 4.57 -12.05 -3.35
N GLU A 66 5.46 -12.62 -2.56
CA GLU A 66 6.54 -13.48 -3.03
C GLU A 66 6.91 -14.54 -1.99
N GLY A 67 7.36 -15.72 -2.45
CA GLY A 67 7.89 -16.76 -1.57
C GLY A 67 6.79 -17.44 -0.75
N GLU A 68 7.04 -17.60 0.55
CA GLU A 68 6.10 -18.20 1.50
C GLU A 68 5.57 -17.14 2.46
N ILE A 69 4.24 -17.03 2.53
CA ILE A 69 3.53 -16.11 3.43
C ILE A 69 2.69 -16.95 4.39
N GLU A 70 3.00 -16.86 5.68
CA GLU A 70 2.21 -17.51 6.73
C GLU A 70 1.10 -16.58 7.23
N ILE A 71 -0.12 -17.13 7.32
CA ILE A 71 -1.30 -16.42 7.81
C ILE A 71 -1.93 -17.25 8.92
N GLN A 72 -2.08 -16.63 10.09
CA GLN A 72 -2.75 -17.23 11.24
C GLN A 72 -4.16 -16.65 11.39
N LEU A 73 -5.17 -17.53 11.39
CA LEU A 73 -6.58 -17.16 11.56
C LEU A 73 -7.04 -17.42 13.00
N TRP A 74 -7.88 -16.55 13.53
CA TRP A 74 -8.44 -16.71 14.87
C TRP A 74 -9.66 -17.64 14.87
N SER A 75 -10.56 -17.49 13.89
CA SER A 75 -11.69 -18.39 13.63
C SER A 75 -11.75 -18.83 12.16
N PRO A 76 -12.32 -20.02 11.85
CA PRO A 76 -12.61 -20.44 10.48
C PRO A 76 -13.63 -19.54 9.78
N THR A 77 -14.44 -18.80 10.55
CA THR A 77 -15.57 -18.00 10.06
C THR A 77 -15.44 -16.52 10.40
N ASP A 78 -14.25 -16.04 10.74
CA ASP A 78 -14.05 -14.60 10.83
C ASP A 78 -14.21 -14.01 9.42
N SER A 79 -15.45 -13.67 9.07
CA SER A 79 -15.71 -12.34 8.58
C SER A 79 -15.27 -11.44 9.72
N ASP A 80 -14.03 -10.93 9.65
CA ASP A 80 -13.90 -9.59 10.16
C ASP A 80 -14.92 -8.83 9.31
N SER A 81 -16.02 -8.43 9.95
CA SER A 81 -16.73 -7.25 9.52
C SER A 81 -15.71 -6.12 9.62
N VAL A 82 -14.77 -6.07 8.66
CA VAL A 82 -14.29 -4.82 8.15
C VAL A 82 -15.57 -4.25 7.61
N ALA A 83 -16.24 -3.47 8.45
CA ALA A 83 -17.08 -2.45 7.95
C ALA A 83 -16.34 -1.86 6.75
N GLU A 84 -16.97 -1.84 5.59
CA GLU A 84 -16.77 -0.73 4.65
C GLU A 84 -17.24 0.58 5.32
N GLN A 85 -16.87 0.79 6.58
CA GLN A 85 -16.73 2.09 7.17
C GLN A 85 -15.30 2.43 6.86
N GLY A 86 -15.14 3.33 5.89
CA GLY A 86 -13.99 4.23 5.90
C GLY A 86 -13.70 4.59 7.35
N MET A 87 -12.44 4.41 7.74
CA MET A 87 -11.97 4.49 9.12
C MET A 87 -12.78 5.52 9.91
N PRO A 88 -13.37 5.18 11.07
CA PRO A 88 -14.00 6.19 11.90
C PRO A 88 -12.95 7.26 12.14
N GLY A 89 -13.27 8.49 11.71
CA GLY A 89 -12.37 9.61 11.71
C GLY A 89 -11.60 9.67 13.02
N GLY A 90 -10.30 9.39 12.94
CA GLY A 90 -9.37 10.05 13.84
C GLY A 90 -9.49 11.53 13.50
N ASP A 91 -10.14 12.27 14.39
CA ASP A 91 -10.58 13.66 14.30
C ASP A 91 -9.43 14.69 14.18
N GLU A 92 -8.33 14.35 13.48
CA GLU A 92 -7.15 15.20 13.31
C GLU A 92 -6.57 15.14 11.88
N GLY A 93 -7.40 14.87 10.87
CA GLY A 93 -7.09 15.20 9.48
C GLY A 93 -7.32 16.69 9.23
N GLY A 94 -6.63 17.56 9.98
CA GLY A 94 -6.76 19.00 9.81
C GLY A 94 -6.47 19.38 8.36
N SER A 95 -7.39 20.13 7.74
CA SER A 95 -7.12 20.75 6.45
C SER A 95 -5.83 21.57 6.58
N VAL A 96 -4.89 21.36 5.66
CA VAL A 96 -3.65 22.14 5.60
C VAL A 96 -3.80 23.39 4.74
N ALA A 97 -5.04 23.76 4.40
CA ALA A 97 -5.35 24.96 3.65
C ALA A 97 -4.90 26.22 4.41
N TYR A 98 -4.27 27.15 3.68
CA TYR A 98 -3.93 28.49 4.17
C TYR A 98 -4.37 29.56 3.16
N PRO A 99 -4.61 30.81 3.59
CA PRO A 99 -5.02 31.88 2.68
C PRO A 99 -4.04 32.05 1.51
N GLY A 100 -4.56 32.01 0.28
CA GLY A 100 -3.76 32.13 -0.94
C GLY A 100 -3.13 30.82 -1.45
N MET A 101 -3.39 29.69 -0.79
CA MET A 101 -3.00 28.37 -1.29
C MET A 101 -3.72 28.07 -2.61
N GLN A 102 -2.96 27.72 -3.64
CA GLN A 102 -3.53 27.24 -4.90
C GLN A 102 -3.97 25.79 -4.73
N VAL A 103 -5.26 25.53 -4.95
CA VAL A 103 -5.87 24.20 -4.86
C VAL A 103 -6.37 23.74 -6.24
N HIS A 104 -6.37 22.43 -6.43
CA HIS A 104 -6.86 21.77 -7.64
C HIS A 104 -7.76 20.60 -7.25
N GLY A 105 -8.90 20.47 -7.94
CA GLY A 105 -9.76 19.30 -7.84
C GLY A 105 -9.14 18.07 -8.53
N LEU A 106 -9.22 16.93 -7.86
CA LEU A 106 -8.83 15.62 -8.40
C LEU A 106 -10.01 14.66 -8.26
N ARG A 107 -10.46 14.07 -9.38
CA ARG A 107 -11.53 13.07 -9.36
C ARG A 107 -10.98 11.73 -8.87
N VAL A 108 -11.54 11.21 -7.78
CA VAL A 108 -11.15 9.94 -7.14
C VAL A 108 -12.42 9.14 -6.84
N GLY A 109 -12.62 7.99 -7.49
CA GLY A 109 -13.75 7.10 -7.18
C GLY A 109 -15.13 7.77 -7.24
N GLY A 110 -15.34 8.69 -8.18
CA GLY A 110 -16.60 9.43 -8.32
C GLY A 110 -16.75 10.66 -7.43
N ARG A 111 -15.91 10.84 -6.40
CA ARG A 111 -15.82 12.08 -5.62
C ARG A 111 -14.71 12.99 -6.14
N GLU A 112 -14.81 14.27 -5.82
CA GLU A 112 -13.73 15.24 -6.03
C GLU A 112 -13.04 15.52 -4.70
N ILE A 113 -11.71 15.50 -4.69
CA ILE A 113 -10.88 15.84 -3.53
C ILE A 113 -9.92 16.97 -3.89
N GLU A 114 -9.38 17.67 -2.90
CA GLU A 114 -8.49 18.81 -3.13
C GLU A 114 -7.02 18.46 -2.93
N THR A 115 -6.19 18.86 -3.89
CA THR A 115 -4.73 18.87 -3.75
C THR A 115 -4.19 20.28 -3.89
N ASP A 116 -3.01 20.54 -3.36
CA ASP A 116 -2.26 21.76 -3.65
C ASP A 116 -1.70 21.77 -5.09
N SER A 117 -1.03 22.86 -5.47
CA SER A 117 -0.39 23.03 -6.78
C SER A 117 0.71 22.00 -7.07
N GLU A 118 1.30 21.40 -6.04
CA GLU A 118 2.30 20.35 -6.18
C GLU A 118 1.70 18.93 -6.07
N GLY A 119 0.39 18.81 -5.83
CA GLY A 119 -0.37 17.56 -5.74
C GLY A 119 -0.44 16.93 -4.34
N TYR A 120 -0.05 17.64 -3.28
CA TYR A 120 -0.24 17.18 -1.90
C TYR A 120 -1.70 17.33 -1.49
N LEU A 121 -2.24 16.35 -0.75
CA LEU A 121 -3.60 16.41 -0.24
C LEU A 121 -3.78 17.64 0.66
N VAL A 122 -4.84 18.41 0.42
CA VAL A 122 -5.28 19.48 1.33
C VAL A 122 -5.86 18.88 2.61
N ASN A 123 -6.59 17.77 2.49
CA ASN A 123 -7.07 16.98 3.61
C ASN A 123 -6.40 15.60 3.60
N LEU A 124 -5.57 15.32 4.61
CA LEU A 124 -4.86 14.03 4.71
C LEU A 124 -5.81 12.82 4.85
N GLY A 125 -7.02 13.05 5.37
CA GLY A 125 -8.07 12.04 5.47
C GLY A 125 -8.61 11.58 4.11
N ASP A 126 -8.36 12.32 3.03
CA ASP A 126 -8.79 11.92 1.69
C ASP A 126 -7.90 10.90 1.00
N TRP A 127 -6.79 10.51 1.65
CA TRP A 127 -5.90 9.49 1.10
C TRP A 127 -6.62 8.16 0.91
N SER A 128 -6.45 7.58 -0.27
CA SER A 128 -6.91 6.24 -0.61
C SER A 128 -6.04 5.68 -1.75
N GLU A 129 -6.09 4.37 -1.98
CA GLU A 129 -5.41 3.78 -3.15
C GLU A 129 -5.94 4.38 -4.47
N ALA A 130 -7.21 4.77 -4.53
CA ALA A 130 -7.80 5.46 -5.67
C ALA A 130 -7.18 6.87 -5.86
N PHE A 131 -6.86 7.58 -4.77
CA PHE A 131 -6.11 8.84 -4.85
C PHE A 131 -4.73 8.61 -5.45
N VAL A 132 -3.99 7.59 -4.98
CA VAL A 132 -2.66 7.27 -5.52
C VAL A 132 -2.71 7.06 -7.03
N ARG A 133 -3.70 6.30 -7.51
CA ARG A 133 -3.91 6.03 -8.94
C ARG A 133 -4.20 7.31 -9.72
N ALA A 134 -5.17 8.11 -9.28
CA ALA A 134 -5.55 9.34 -9.95
C ALA A 134 -4.40 10.38 -9.98
N GLN A 135 -3.67 10.50 -8.87
CA GLN A 135 -2.55 11.43 -8.77
C GLN A 135 -1.34 10.96 -9.59
N ALA A 136 -1.04 9.66 -9.61
CA ALA A 136 0.02 9.10 -10.46
C ALA A 136 -0.30 9.29 -11.95
N GLU A 137 -1.55 9.06 -12.36
CA GLU A 137 -2.01 9.32 -13.73
C GLU A 137 -1.81 10.79 -14.12
N ARG A 138 -2.25 11.74 -13.27
CA ARG A 138 -2.03 13.18 -13.47
C ARG A 138 -0.55 13.55 -13.59
N GLU A 139 0.33 12.82 -12.92
CA GLU A 139 1.78 13.04 -12.97
C GLU A 139 2.49 12.30 -14.10
N GLY A 140 1.79 11.43 -14.85
CA GLY A 140 2.40 10.53 -15.83
C GLY A 140 3.34 9.49 -15.19
N LEU A 141 3.11 9.15 -13.93
CA LEU A 141 3.87 8.12 -13.20
C LEU A 141 3.21 6.75 -13.42
N LYS A 142 3.97 5.80 -13.95
CA LYS A 142 3.53 4.40 -14.00
C LYS A 142 3.64 3.76 -12.62
N LEU A 143 2.51 3.33 -12.07
CA LEU A 143 2.49 2.56 -10.82
C LEU A 143 2.90 1.11 -11.07
N THR A 144 4.04 0.72 -10.50
CA THR A 144 4.56 -0.65 -10.45
C THR A 144 4.49 -1.19 -9.02
N ASP A 145 4.74 -2.49 -8.84
CA ASP A 145 4.79 -3.10 -7.50
C ASP A 145 5.78 -2.38 -6.59
N GLU A 146 6.96 -2.00 -7.11
CA GLU A 146 7.98 -1.26 -6.37
C GLU A 146 7.49 0.13 -5.91
N THR A 147 6.77 0.85 -6.77
CA THR A 147 6.23 2.16 -6.38
C THR A 147 5.19 2.02 -5.27
N TRP A 148 4.33 1.00 -5.35
CA TRP A 148 3.34 0.71 -4.31
C TRP A 148 3.99 0.30 -3.00
N GLU A 149 5.01 -0.55 -3.04
CA GLU A 149 5.78 -0.94 -1.85
C GLU A 149 6.42 0.28 -1.17
N VAL A 150 6.99 1.23 -1.93
CA VAL A 150 7.54 2.48 -1.37
C VAL A 150 6.46 3.37 -0.76
N ILE A 151 5.34 3.58 -1.47
CA ILE A 151 4.23 4.42 -0.99
C ILE A 151 3.68 3.87 0.34
N ARG A 152 3.48 2.55 0.41
CA ARG A 152 3.01 1.86 1.63
C ARG A 152 4.05 1.94 2.74
N TYR A 153 5.32 1.69 2.44
CA TYR A 153 6.40 1.82 3.41
C TYR A 153 6.44 3.22 4.04
N LEU A 154 6.33 4.28 3.24
CA LEU A 154 6.36 5.66 3.73
C LEU A 154 5.18 5.95 4.66
N ARG A 155 3.98 5.53 4.26
CA ARG A 155 2.76 5.73 5.05
C ARG A 155 2.83 4.98 6.38
N ASP A 156 3.16 3.69 6.33
CA ASP A 156 3.36 2.86 7.51
C ASP A 156 4.45 3.39 8.45
N TYR A 157 5.55 3.90 7.89
CA TYR A 157 6.65 4.47 8.66
C TYR A 157 6.16 5.71 9.43
N TYR A 158 5.39 6.58 8.77
CA TYR A 158 4.80 7.75 9.40
C TYR A 158 3.76 7.37 10.45
N GLU A 159 2.88 6.41 10.19
CA GLU A 159 1.88 5.95 11.17
C GLU A 159 2.53 5.42 12.45
N ARG A 160 3.63 4.67 12.31
CA ARG A 160 4.34 4.07 13.46
C ARG A 160 5.21 5.06 14.23
N ARG A 161 5.83 6.02 13.54
CA ARG A 161 6.85 6.90 14.16
C ARG A 161 6.44 8.37 14.27
N ARG A 162 5.31 8.75 13.65
CA ARG A 162 4.84 10.14 13.49
C ARG A 162 5.89 11.09 12.89
N VAL A 163 6.86 10.53 12.17
CA VAL A 163 7.92 11.25 11.43
C VAL A 163 8.09 10.57 10.07
N GLN A 164 8.39 11.37 9.04
CA GLN A 164 8.61 10.85 7.69
C GLN A 164 9.99 10.17 7.60
N ALA A 165 10.08 9.07 6.86
CA ALA A 165 11.34 8.38 6.62
C ALA A 165 12.26 9.28 5.79
N ASN A 166 13.52 9.47 6.20
CA ASN A 166 14.53 10.13 5.36
C ASN A 166 15.10 9.19 4.28
N VAL A 167 15.86 9.71 3.33
CA VAL A 167 16.40 8.94 2.19
C VAL A 167 17.24 7.74 2.65
N ARG A 168 18.02 7.89 3.72
CA ARG A 168 18.88 6.81 4.23
C ARG A 168 18.05 5.66 4.78
N GLU A 169 16.94 5.96 5.47
CA GLU A 169 16.02 4.95 6.00
C GLU A 169 15.30 4.21 4.85
N ILE A 170 14.87 4.92 3.81
CA ILE A 170 14.25 4.31 2.62
C ILE A 170 15.25 3.38 1.91
N ILE A 171 16.45 3.87 1.61
CA ILE A 171 17.52 3.07 0.97
C ILE A 171 17.86 1.86 1.82
N LYS A 172 18.05 2.03 3.14
CA LYS A 172 18.37 0.92 4.04
C LYS A 172 17.29 -0.15 4.01
N HIS A 173 16.01 0.24 4.05
CA HIS A 173 14.89 -0.69 3.96
C HIS A 173 14.88 -1.43 2.62
N PHE A 174 14.85 -0.70 1.50
CA PHE A 174 14.71 -1.32 0.18
C PHE A 174 15.97 -2.03 -0.31
N ARG A 175 17.15 -1.75 0.25
CA ARG A 175 18.33 -2.60 0.06
C ARG A 175 18.16 -3.98 0.68
N ALA A 176 17.50 -4.06 1.84
CA ALA A 176 17.22 -5.34 2.49
C ALA A 176 16.11 -6.10 1.74
N VAL A 177 15.10 -5.40 1.21
CA VAL A 177 13.95 -6.02 0.53
C VAL A 177 14.26 -6.41 -0.92
N TRP A 178 14.88 -5.52 -1.69
CA TRP A 178 15.12 -5.71 -3.13
C TRP A 178 16.57 -5.97 -3.51
N GLY A 179 17.49 -5.90 -2.55
CA GLY A 179 18.93 -5.98 -2.81
C GLY A 179 19.59 -4.62 -3.10
N PRO A 180 20.94 -4.58 -3.16
CA PRO A 180 21.72 -3.35 -3.18
C PRO A 180 21.53 -2.48 -4.44
N GLU A 181 21.22 -3.10 -5.58
CA GLU A 181 21.02 -2.43 -6.86
C GLU A 181 19.67 -1.68 -6.90
N ARG A 182 18.58 -2.41 -6.63
CA ARG A 182 17.21 -1.88 -6.64
C ARG A 182 16.90 -1.01 -5.43
N GLY A 183 17.49 -1.30 -4.27
CA GLY A 183 17.43 -0.44 -3.08
C GLY A 183 18.33 0.79 -3.14
N SER A 184 18.87 1.18 -4.30
CA SER A 184 19.80 2.30 -4.41
C SER A 184 19.09 3.64 -4.58
N ASN A 185 19.80 4.73 -4.24
CA ASN A 185 19.30 6.10 -4.49
C ASN A 185 18.94 6.30 -5.97
N ARG A 186 19.80 5.82 -6.87
CA ARG A 186 19.61 5.95 -8.32
C ARG A 186 18.32 5.27 -8.77
N HIS A 187 18.07 4.04 -8.32
CA HIS A 187 16.85 3.30 -8.69
C HIS A 187 15.60 3.95 -8.14
N LEU A 188 15.61 4.34 -6.86
CA LEU A 188 14.47 5.02 -6.23
C LEU A 188 14.10 6.34 -6.93
N HIS A 189 15.10 7.10 -7.38
CA HIS A 189 14.86 8.31 -8.19
C HIS A 189 14.42 8.00 -9.62
N ALA A 190 14.77 6.82 -10.18
CA ALA A 190 14.28 6.39 -11.48
C ALA A 190 12.79 6.04 -11.44
N ILE A 191 12.32 5.36 -10.38
CA ILE A 191 10.90 5.01 -10.21
C ILE A 191 10.06 6.16 -9.64
N PHE A 192 10.68 7.19 -9.05
CA PHE A 192 10.05 8.44 -8.62
C PHE A 192 10.76 9.67 -9.24
N PRO A 193 10.56 9.96 -10.54
CA PRO A 193 11.32 10.98 -11.26
C PRO A 193 11.06 12.42 -10.78
N ARG A 194 9.93 12.70 -10.11
CA ARG A 194 9.58 14.06 -9.67
C ARG A 194 10.10 14.37 -8.27
N GLY A 195 11.42 14.42 -8.13
CA GLY A 195 12.09 14.76 -6.87
C GLY A 195 12.30 13.56 -5.93
N GLY A 196 12.25 12.33 -6.45
CA GLY A 196 12.57 11.13 -5.69
C GLY A 196 11.48 10.69 -4.71
N PRO A 197 11.76 9.65 -3.91
CA PRO A 197 10.79 9.09 -2.97
C PRO A 197 10.41 10.07 -1.85
N GLN A 198 11.26 11.04 -1.50
CA GLN A 198 10.96 12.07 -0.50
C GLN A 198 9.96 13.13 -0.96
N LYS A 199 9.90 13.41 -2.27
CA LYS A 199 8.95 14.39 -2.81
C LYS A 199 7.73 13.66 -3.37
N GLN A 200 7.93 12.93 -4.46
CA GLN A 200 6.84 12.24 -5.16
C GLN A 200 6.28 11.07 -4.35
N GLY A 201 7.14 10.29 -3.69
CA GLY A 201 6.69 9.17 -2.85
C GLY A 201 5.88 9.64 -1.65
N ASN A 202 6.37 10.62 -0.88
CA ASN A 202 5.63 11.18 0.27
C ASN A 202 4.28 11.80 -0.14
N ARG A 203 4.25 12.51 -1.27
CA ARG A 203 3.00 13.07 -1.82
C ARG A 203 1.96 11.98 -2.10
N LEU A 204 2.36 10.93 -2.82
CA LEU A 204 1.48 9.79 -3.12
C LEU A 204 1.11 9.00 -1.86
N ALA A 205 1.98 8.94 -0.86
CA ALA A 205 1.69 8.35 0.44
C ALA A 205 0.69 9.18 1.29
N GLY A 206 0.27 10.35 0.80
CA GLY A 206 -0.63 11.26 1.52
C GLY A 206 0.04 11.87 2.74
N LEU A 207 1.35 12.10 2.68
CA LEU A 207 2.12 12.71 3.73
C LEU A 207 2.36 14.18 3.41
N LEU A 208 2.46 15.01 4.45
CA LEU A 208 2.73 16.43 4.29
C LEU A 208 4.02 16.69 3.54
N ARG A 209 4.08 17.80 2.80
CA ARG A 209 5.33 18.25 2.21
C ARG A 209 6.36 18.53 3.30
N THR A 210 7.58 18.02 3.14
CA THR A 210 8.71 18.38 4.00
C THR A 210 9.06 19.86 3.77
N LYS A 211 9.18 20.64 4.85
CA LYS A 211 9.71 22.00 4.76
C LYS A 211 11.24 21.90 4.70
N GLY A 212 11.83 22.19 3.54
CA GLY A 212 13.25 22.60 3.46
C GLY A 212 14.26 21.70 2.75
N GLU A 213 13.99 21.21 1.54
CA GLU A 213 15.06 20.73 0.64
C GLU A 213 14.98 21.47 -0.69
N HIS A 214 15.76 22.55 -0.80
CA HIS A 214 16.14 23.23 -2.03
C HIS A 214 17.52 22.73 -2.47
#